data_AF-A0A935E8W5-F1
#
_entry.id   AF-A0A935E8W5-F1
#
_cell.length_a   1.000
_cell.length_b   1.000
_cell.length_c   1.000
_cell.angle_alpha   90.00
_cell.angle_beta   90.00
_cell.angle_gamma   90.00
#
_symmetry.space_group_name_H-M   'P 1'
#
loop_
_entity.id
_entity.type
_entity.pdbx_description
1 polymer ?
#
loop_
_entity_poly.entity_id
_entity_poly.type
_entity_poly.pdbx_seq_one_letter_code
_entity_poly.pdbx_strand_id
1 'polypeptide(L)' 'MTVTLDLPAEAQARLQAEAARRGITLDQLIAELADQLPADGETPRRKLAFVGMGSSKAGITHQLDELLADGFRRD' A
#
# COMPACT_ATOMS: atom_id res chain seq x y z
N MET A 1 20.74 13.68 -13.64
CA MET A 1 19.99 14.54 -12.69
C MET A 1 20.46 14.17 -11.29
N THR A 2 20.67 15.14 -10.41
CA THR A 2 21.12 14.91 -9.03
C THR A 2 19.97 15.24 -8.08
N VAL A 3 19.65 14.32 -7.17
CA VAL A 3 18.58 14.50 -6.17
C VAL A 3 19.23 14.47 -4.79
N THR A 4 18.88 15.45 -3.96
CA THR A 4 19.33 15.50 -2.56
C THR A 4 18.21 14.98 -1.67
N LEU A 5 18.52 13.95 -0.87
CA LEU A 5 17.59 13.32 0.06
C LEU A 5 18.06 13.59 1.48
N ASP A 6 17.17 14.11 2.32
CA ASP A 6 17.41 14.16 3.76
C ASP A 6 16.95 12.83 4.37
N LEU A 7 17.90 12.09 4.95
CA LEU A 7 17.66 10.76 5.49
C LEU A 7 18.06 10.73 6.97
N PRO A 8 17.23 10.16 7.84
CA PRO A 8 17.64 9.88 9.22
C PRO A 8 18.90 9.02 9.25
N ALA A 9 19.78 9.26 10.23
CA ALA A 9 21.05 8.55 10.36
C ALA A 9 20.90 7.01 10.38
N GLU A 10 19.82 6.51 11.01
CA GLU A 10 19.50 5.08 11.03
C GLU A 10 19.20 4.53 9.62
N ALA A 11 18.42 5.28 8.82
CA ALA A 11 18.10 4.88 7.46
C ALA A 11 19.35 4.86 6.56
N GLN A 12 20.23 5.85 6.72
CA GLN A 12 21.51 5.89 6.00
C GLN A 12 22.39 4.68 6.36
N ALA A 13 22.51 4.32 7.64
CA ALA A 13 23.29 3.17 8.09
C ALA A 13 22.75 1.85 7.52
N ARG A 14 21.41 1.70 7.46
CA ARG A 14 20.77 0.51 6.88
C ARG A 14 21.02 0.39 5.38
N LEU A 15 20.97 1.49 4.64
CA LEU A 15 21.28 1.50 3.21
C LEU A 15 22.75 1.17 2.95
N GLN A 16 23.67 1.71 3.75
CA GLN A 16 25.09 1.38 3.65
C GLN A 16 25.36 -0.11 3.95
N ALA A 17 24.73 -0.66 4.98
CA ALA A 17 24.85 -2.08 5.30
C ALA A 17 24.33 -2.97 4.16
N GLU A 18 23.20 -2.60 3.55
CA GLU A 18 22.62 -3.36 2.43
C GLU A 18 23.48 -3.25 1.17
N ALA A 19 24.05 -2.08 0.88
CA ALA A 19 24.99 -1.89 -0.22
C ALA A 19 26.25 -2.76 -0.03
N ALA A 20 26.82 -2.76 1.18
CA ALA A 20 27.96 -3.60 1.54
C ALA A 20 27.65 -5.10 1.43
N ARG A 21 26.46 -5.51 1.88
CA ARG A 21 25.99 -6.90 1.80
C ARG A 21 25.87 -7.39 0.36
N ARG A 22 25.43 -6.53 -0.55
CA ARG A 22 25.27 -6.84 -1.99
C ARG A 22 26.55 -6.61 -2.80
N GLY A 23 27.57 -5.98 -2.20
CA GLY A 23 28.82 -5.63 -2.89
C GLY A 23 28.64 -4.55 -3.96
N ILE A 24 27.62 -3.71 -3.84
CA ILE A 24 27.31 -2.62 -4.79
C ILE A 24 27.52 -1.25 -4.13
N THR A 25 27.56 -0.20 -4.95
CA THR A 25 27.63 1.17 -4.44
C THR A 25 26.28 1.63 -3.89
N LEU A 26 26.30 2.59 -2.96
CA LEU A 26 25.09 3.17 -2.38
C LEU A 26 24.21 3.82 -3.45
N ASP A 27 24.80 4.51 -4.43
CA ASP A 27 24.07 5.15 -5.52
C ASP A 27 23.33 4.13 -6.39
N GLN A 28 23.97 2.98 -6.67
CA GLN A 28 23.35 1.90 -7.42
C GLN A 28 22.19 1.26 -6.65
N LEU A 29 22.34 1.07 -5.33
CA LEU A 29 21.23 0.62 -4.48
C LEU A 29 20.06 1.61 -4.49
N ILE A 30 20.35 2.92 -4.41
CA ILE A 30 19.31 3.97 -4.45
C ILE A 30 18.58 3.95 -5.80
N ALA A 31 19.29 3.77 -6.91
CA ALA A 31 18.68 3.66 -8.23
C ALA A 31 17.77 2.43 -8.35
N GLU A 32 18.23 1.26 -7.91
CA GLU A 32 17.40 0.04 -7.89
C GLU A 32 16.13 0.19 -7.04
N LEU A 33 16.25 0.84 -5.88
CA LEU A 33 15.10 1.11 -5.02
C LEU A 33 14.15 2.10 -5.70
N ALA A 34 14.67 3.16 -6.30
CA ALA A 34 13.86 4.15 -7.02
C ALA A 34 13.05 3.52 -8.16
N ASP A 35 13.62 2.57 -8.90
CA ASP A 35 12.91 1.82 -9.95
C ASP A 35 11.77 0.93 -9.41
N GLN A 36 11.82 0.56 -8.13
CA GLN A 36 10.75 -0.20 -7.46
C GLN A 36 9.65 0.70 -6.88
N LEU A 37 9.90 2.01 -6.73
CA LEU A 37 8.86 2.92 -6.30
C LEU A 37 7.83 3.07 -7.43
N PRO A 38 6.53 3.07 -7.10
CA PRO A 38 5.50 3.36 -8.10
C PRO A 38 5.75 4.74 -8.70
N ALA A 39 5.66 4.85 -10.03
CA ALA A 39 5.75 6.14 -10.69
C ALA A 39 4.66 7.08 -10.15
N ASP A 40 5.06 8.26 -9.67
CA ASP A 40 4.12 9.29 -9.21
C ASP A 40 3.12 9.59 -10.34
N GLY A 41 1.89 9.12 -10.17
CA GLY A 41 0.83 9.19 -11.17
C GLY A 41 -0.06 7.95 -11.24
N GLU A 42 0.43 6.79 -10.77
CA GLU A 42 -0.33 5.54 -10.78
C GLU A 42 -0.72 5.11 -9.37
N THR A 43 -1.36 6.01 -8.62
CA THR A 43 -2.39 5.49 -7.70
C THR A 43 -3.55 5.07 -8.59
N PRO A 44 -3.84 3.77 -8.80
CA PRO A 44 -5.16 3.44 -9.29
C PRO A 44 -6.10 4.07 -8.27
N ARG A 45 -6.88 5.08 -8.67
CA ARG A 45 -8.01 5.58 -7.87
C ARG A 45 -8.62 4.35 -7.25
N ARG A 46 -8.58 4.24 -5.91
CA ARG A 46 -9.01 3.05 -5.19
C ARG A 46 -10.44 2.79 -5.61
N LYS A 47 -10.62 1.98 -6.67
CA LYS A 47 -11.91 1.54 -7.14
C LYS A 47 -12.31 0.61 -6.03
N LEU A 48 -13.08 1.13 -5.09
CA LEU A 48 -13.75 0.33 -4.09
C LEU A 48 -14.53 -0.69 -4.93
N ALA A 49 -14.01 -1.92 -5.02
CA ALA A 49 -14.49 -2.96 -5.93
C ALA A 49 -15.95 -3.39 -5.62
N PHE A 50 -16.55 -2.77 -4.62
CA PHE A 50 -17.80 -3.14 -3.98
C PHE A 50 -18.83 -2.00 -4.01
N VAL A 51 -18.46 -0.78 -4.43
CA VAL A 51 -19.43 0.33 -4.53
C VAL A 51 -20.33 0.08 -5.74
N GLY A 52 -21.56 -0.36 -5.47
CA GLY A 52 -22.59 -0.58 -6.49
C GLY A 52 -22.76 -2.04 -6.96
N MET A 53 -22.04 -3.02 -6.41
CA MET A 53 -22.38 -4.44 -6.57
C MET A 53 -23.58 -4.78 -5.67
N GLY A 54 -24.76 -4.28 -6.03
CA GLY A 54 -26.00 -4.57 -5.29
C GLY A 54 -27.12 -3.68 -5.77
N SER A 55 -27.98 -4.21 -6.63
CA SER A 55 -29.25 -3.56 -6.97
C SER A 55 -30.29 -3.98 -5.94
N SER A 56 -30.43 -3.21 -4.87
CA SER A 56 -31.48 -3.39 -3.87
C SER A 56 -32.42 -2.19 -3.92
N LYS A 57 -33.73 -2.45 -4.02
CA LYS A 57 -34.77 -1.41 -4.11
C LYS A 57 -34.96 -0.63 -2.79
N ALA A 58 -34.52 -1.21 -1.68
CA ALA A 58 -34.48 -0.62 -0.35
C ALA A 58 -33.17 -1.01 0.34
N GLY A 59 -32.53 -0.05 1.03
CA GLY A 59 -31.28 -0.29 1.76
C GLY A 59 -31.55 -0.87 3.15
N ILE A 60 -30.86 -1.96 3.49
CA ILE A 60 -30.99 -2.66 4.78
C ILE A 60 -30.03 -2.12 5.86
N THR A 61 -29.39 -0.97 5.63
CA THR A 61 -28.34 -0.42 6.51
C THR A 61 -28.80 -0.25 7.96
N HIS A 62 -30.08 0.04 8.17
CA HIS A 62 -30.68 0.25 9.49
C HIS A 62 -31.08 -1.05 10.21
N GLN A 63 -31.05 -2.19 9.50
CA GLN A 63 -31.41 -3.51 10.02
C GLN A 63 -30.19 -4.41 10.21
N LEU A 64 -28.98 -3.89 10.00
CA LEU A 64 -27.75 -4.68 10.05
C LEU A 64 -27.54 -5.35 11.40
N ASP A 65 -27.76 -4.62 12.50
CA ASP A 65 -27.55 -5.15 13.85
C ASP A 65 -28.55 -6.26 14.21
N GLU A 66 -29.80 -6.12 13.76
CA GLU A 66 -30.86 -7.13 13.95
C GLU A 66 -30.57 -8.39 13.13
N LEU A 67 -30.20 -8.24 11.85
CA LEU A 67 -29.84 -9.36 10.97
C LEU A 67 -28.54 -10.06 11.42
N LEU A 68 -27.61 -9.32 12.03
CA LEU A 68 -26.41 -9.89 12.64
C LEU A 68 -26.73 -10.68 13.91
N ALA A 69 -27.68 -10.19 14.71
CA ALA A 69 -28.15 -10.84 15.93
C ALA A 69 -28.94 -12.13 15.66
N ASP A 70 -29.71 -12.17 14.57
CA ASP A 70 -30.45 -13.35 14.09
C ASP A 70 -29.53 -14.50 13.62
N GLY A 71 -28.21 -14.26 13.60
CA GLY A 71 -27.19 -15.29 13.51
C GLY A 71 -26.76 -15.60 12.08
N PHE A 72 -25.74 -14.89 11.60
CA PHE A 72 -24.99 -15.35 10.44
C PHE A 72 -24.18 -16.61 10.80
N ARG A 73 -24.73 -17.79 10.50
CA ARG A 73 -23.95 -19.03 10.42
C ARG A 73 -24.59 -20.05 9.50
N ARG A 74 -23.69 -20.87 8.96
CA ARG A 74 -23.81 -21.84 7.88
C ARG A 74 -24.25 -23.18 8.46
N ASP A 75 -25.28 -23.76 7.89
CA ASP A 75 -25.31 -25.21 7.68
C ASP A 75 -24.47 -25.51 6.42
#